data_AF-A0A530GHA0-F1
#
_entry.id   AF-A0A530GHA0-F1
#
_cell.length_a   1.000
_cell.length_b   1.000
_cell.length_c   1.000
_cell.angle_alpha   90.00
_cell.angle_beta   90.00
_cell.angle_gamma   90.00
#
_symmetry.space_group_name_H-M   'P 1'
#
loop_
_entity.id
_entity.type
_entity.pdbx_description
1 polymer ?
#
loop_
_entity_poly.entity_id
_entity_poly.type
_entity_poly.pdbx_seq_one_letter_code
_entity_poly.pdbx_strand_id
1 'polypeptide(L)'
;MPFLGDNAVRHMGAVLQAFEEELFPALDRKMTRMPVVPEGARRSTMNINSIHGGQTEDFRPGLPSPNVPDWCRLTIDRRFLLEEDIATVKGEVTGILERLKRERKKFDYEIRDLMEVLPLMTERDAPVVK
;
A
#
# COMPACT_ATOMS: atom_id res chain seq x y z
N MET A 1 11.87 -26.58 -12.05
CA MET A 1 11.74 -27.04 -10.64
C MET A 1 11.55 -25.82 -9.74
N PRO A 2 10.63 -25.82 -8.77
CA PRO A 2 10.27 -24.62 -8.00
C PRO A 2 11.46 -23.93 -7.30
N PHE A 3 12.45 -24.69 -6.83
CA PHE A 3 13.62 -24.17 -6.13
C PHE A 3 14.63 -23.42 -7.02
N LEU A 4 14.51 -23.52 -8.35
CA LEU A 4 15.31 -22.73 -9.30
C LEU A 4 14.63 -21.39 -9.64
N GLY A 5 13.33 -21.28 -9.41
CA GLY A 5 12.55 -20.08 -9.63
C GLY A 5 12.61 -19.11 -8.45
N ASP A 6 12.12 -17.90 -8.69
CA ASP A 6 11.91 -16.92 -7.64
C ASP A 6 10.43 -16.52 -7.62
N ASN A 7 9.80 -16.59 -6.45
CA ASN A 7 8.35 -16.52 -6.36
C ASN A 7 7.92 -15.13 -5.89
N ALA A 8 7.44 -14.33 -6.84
CA ALA A 8 7.01 -12.95 -6.58
C ALA A 8 5.85 -12.87 -5.57
N VAL A 9 4.97 -13.88 -5.50
CA VAL A 9 3.90 -13.92 -4.50
C VAL A 9 4.46 -14.12 -3.09
N ARG A 10 5.52 -14.92 -2.93
CA ARG A 10 6.22 -15.04 -1.62
C ARG A 10 6.93 -13.76 -1.23
N HIS A 11 7.45 -13.01 -2.20
CA HIS A 11 8.01 -11.70 -1.97
C HIS A 11 6.95 -10.68 -1.53
N MET A 12 5.79 -10.67 -2.18
CA MET A 12 4.65 -9.85 -1.76
C MET A 12 4.17 -10.20 -0.35
N GLY A 13 4.23 -11.48 0.05
CA GLY A 13 3.97 -11.89 1.43
C GLY A 13 4.84 -11.16 2.46
N ALA A 14 6.12 -10.91 2.14
CA ALA A 14 6.99 -10.13 3.02
C ALA A 14 6.64 -8.64 3.06
N VAL A 15 6.13 -8.08 1.95
CA VAL A 15 5.62 -6.70 1.90
C VAL A 15 4.38 -6.57 2.79
N LEU A 16 3.43 -7.49 2.66
CA LEU A 16 2.22 -7.51 3.49
C LEU A 16 2.56 -7.68 4.97
N GLN A 17 3.49 -8.56 5.31
CA GLN A 17 3.95 -8.73 6.69
C GLN A 17 4.54 -7.43 7.25
N ALA A 18 5.40 -6.74 6.50
CA ALA A 18 5.94 -5.45 6.92
C ALA A 18 4.84 -4.37 7.08
N PHE A 19 3.79 -4.41 6.26
CA PHE A 19 2.65 -3.51 6.46
C PHE A 19 1.92 -3.78 7.78
N GLU A 20 1.68 -5.05 8.13
CA GLU A 20 1.04 -5.45 9.40
C GLU A 20 1.91 -5.13 10.62
N GLU A 21 3.21 -5.37 10.54
CA GLU A 21 4.13 -5.22 11.69
C GLU A 21 4.61 -3.78 11.90
N GLU A 22 4.70 -2.98 10.84
CA GLU A 22 5.34 -1.66 10.88
C GLU A 22 4.36 -0.55 10.47
N LEU A 23 3.76 -0.65 9.28
CA LEU A 23 3.02 0.46 8.70
C LEU A 23 1.68 0.71 9.40
N PHE A 24 0.79 -0.29 9.46
CA PHE A 24 -0.52 -0.13 10.10
C PHE A 24 -0.42 0.36 11.55
N PRO A 25 0.47 -0.18 12.42
CA PRO A 25 0.69 0.35 13.76
C PRO A 25 1.21 1.79 13.78
N ALA A 26 2.05 2.19 12.82
CA ALA A 26 2.50 3.57 12.70
C ALA A 26 1.36 4.52 12.31
N LEU A 27 0.46 4.09 11.41
CA LEU A 27 -0.71 4.87 11.00
C LEU A 27 -1.69 5.09 12.15
N ASP A 28 -1.92 4.08 12.97
CA ASP A 28 -2.81 4.16 14.13
C ASP A 28 -2.38 5.20 15.18
N ARG A 29 -1.08 5.51 15.22
CA ARG A 29 -0.51 6.52 16.11
C ARG A 29 -0.67 7.94 15.57
N LYS A 30 -0.98 8.11 14.29
CA LYS A 30 -1.18 9.42 13.65
C LYS A 30 -2.61 9.87 13.86
N MET A 31 -2.76 10.94 14.63
CA MET A 31 -4.07 11.52 14.94
C MET A 31 -4.10 13.01 14.59
N THR A 32 -5.17 13.44 13.94
CA THR A 32 -5.44 14.85 13.71
C THR A 32 -6.14 15.47 14.91
N ARG A 33 -5.86 16.75 15.15
CA ARG A 33 -6.61 17.57 16.12
C ARG A 33 -7.84 18.22 15.47
N MET A 34 -7.98 18.06 14.17
CA MET A 34 -9.05 18.65 13.38
C MET A 34 -10.42 18.05 13.74
N PRO A 35 -11.50 18.85 13.65
CA PRO A 35 -12.86 18.36 13.86
C PRO A 35 -13.29 17.50 12.66
N VAL A 36 -12.86 16.23 12.62
CA VAL A 36 -13.25 15.26 11.59
C VAL A 36 -14.41 14.40 12.08
N VAL A 37 -15.36 14.15 11.17
CA VAL A 37 -16.49 13.23 11.34
C VAL A 37 -16.52 12.28 10.14
N PRO A 38 -16.63 10.95 10.34
CA PRO A 38 -16.73 10.26 11.63
C PRO A 38 -15.42 10.23 12.41
N GLU A 39 -15.47 9.96 13.72
CA GLU A 39 -14.29 9.96 14.60
C GLU A 39 -13.18 9.01 14.13
N GLY A 40 -13.54 7.86 13.54
CA GLY A 40 -12.58 6.92 12.95
C GLY A 40 -11.73 7.51 11.81
N ALA A 41 -12.17 8.59 11.17
CA ALA A 41 -11.42 9.31 10.14
C ALA A 41 -10.41 10.32 10.72
N ARG A 42 -10.27 10.40 12.06
CA ARG A 42 -9.22 11.22 12.71
C ARG A 42 -7.83 10.61 12.63
N ARG A 43 -7.70 9.44 12.02
CA ARG A 43 -6.42 8.74 11.85
C ARG A 43 -6.09 8.55 10.39
N SER A 44 -4.80 8.50 10.11
CA SER A 44 -4.30 8.04 8.83
C SER A 44 -4.69 6.59 8.64
N THR A 45 -5.13 6.21 7.44
CA THR A 45 -5.54 4.83 7.15
C THR A 45 -4.94 4.34 5.84
N MET A 46 -4.86 3.03 5.70
CA MET A 46 -4.51 2.38 4.43
C MET A 46 -5.50 1.24 4.18
N ASN A 47 -5.89 1.05 2.94
CA ASN A 47 -6.66 -0.08 2.48
C ASN A 47 -5.88 -0.82 1.40
N ILE A 48 -5.85 -2.14 1.47
CA ILE A 48 -5.39 -2.98 0.37
C ILE A 48 -6.57 -3.21 -0.56
N ASN A 49 -6.53 -2.59 -1.74
CA ASN A 49 -7.62 -2.68 -2.71
C ASN A 49 -7.61 -4.01 -3.46
N SER A 50 -6.45 -4.47 -3.89
CA SER A 50 -6.31 -5.69 -4.67
C SER A 50 -4.89 -6.25 -4.62
N ILE A 51 -4.78 -7.57 -4.70
CA ILE A 51 -3.52 -8.29 -4.88
C ILE A 51 -3.70 -9.33 -5.99
N HIS A 52 -2.77 -9.35 -6.94
CA HIS A 52 -2.76 -10.30 -8.05
C HIS A 52 -1.35 -10.82 -8.24
N GLY A 53 -1.17 -12.10 -8.58
CA GLY A 53 0.16 -12.60 -8.88
C GLY A 53 0.13 -13.97 -9.55
N GLY A 54 1.12 -14.21 -10.41
CA GLY A 54 1.22 -15.44 -11.19
C GLY A 54 0.14 -15.57 -12.25
N GLN A 55 -0.35 -16.78 -12.44
CA GLN A 55 -1.34 -17.08 -13.47
C GLN A 55 -2.73 -16.52 -13.09
N THR A 56 -3.42 -15.95 -14.07
CA THR A 56 -4.82 -15.53 -13.98
C THR A 56 -5.78 -16.72 -13.88
N GLU A 57 -7.00 -16.49 -13.39
CA GLU A 57 -8.01 -17.55 -13.19
C GLU A 57 -8.84 -17.89 -14.45
N ASP A 58 -8.52 -17.28 -15.58
CA ASP A 58 -9.26 -17.33 -16.85
C ASP A 58 -8.95 -18.57 -17.71
N PHE A 59 -8.27 -19.58 -17.17
CA PHE A 59 -7.80 -20.76 -17.89
C PHE A 59 -8.89 -21.76 -18.33
N ARG A 60 -10.19 -21.41 -18.31
CA ARG A 60 -11.28 -22.33 -18.68
C ARG A 60 -11.40 -22.52 -20.20
N PRO A 61 -11.66 -23.75 -20.70
CA PRO A 61 -11.88 -25.02 -19.97
C PRO A 61 -10.58 -25.79 -19.61
N GLY A 62 -9.41 -25.21 -19.87
CA GLY A 62 -8.11 -25.79 -19.54
C GLY A 62 -7.78 -25.85 -18.04
N LEU A 63 -6.50 -26.09 -17.75
CA LEU A 63 -5.94 -26.23 -16.40
C LEU A 63 -4.84 -25.19 -16.15
N PRO A 64 -4.59 -24.81 -14.90
CA PRO A 64 -3.48 -23.93 -14.57
C PRO A 64 -2.13 -24.61 -14.89
N SER A 65 -1.15 -23.81 -15.30
CA SER A 65 0.22 -24.27 -15.53
C SER A 65 0.98 -24.33 -14.19
N PRO A 66 1.82 -25.35 -13.95
CA PRO A 66 2.61 -25.48 -12.73
C PRO A 66 3.86 -24.57 -12.73
N ASN A 67 3.68 -23.29 -13.06
CA ASN A 67 4.76 -22.31 -13.15
C ASN A 67 4.95 -21.58 -11.81
N VAL A 68 6.19 -21.23 -11.50
CA VAL A 68 6.49 -20.33 -10.37
C VAL A 68 6.07 -18.92 -10.76
N PRO A 69 5.23 -18.22 -9.97
CA PRO A 69 4.86 -16.83 -10.22
C PRO A 69 6.08 -15.90 -10.27
N ASP A 70 6.29 -15.26 -11.41
CA ASP A 70 7.35 -14.28 -11.66
C ASP A 70 6.91 -12.83 -11.41
N TRP A 71 5.62 -12.59 -11.19
CA TRP A 71 5.08 -11.27 -10.86
C TRP A 71 4.02 -11.32 -9.76
N CYS A 72 3.92 -10.22 -9.01
CA CYS A 72 2.82 -9.94 -8.08
C CYS A 72 2.62 -8.42 -7.97
N ARG A 73 1.37 -7.97 -8.06
CA ARG A 73 0.97 -6.56 -8.02
C ARG A 73 -0.02 -6.33 -6.87
N LEU A 74 0.21 -5.28 -6.11
CA LEU A 74 -0.62 -4.81 -5.02
C LEU A 74 -1.12 -3.39 -5.34
N THR A 75 -2.41 -3.14 -5.15
CA THR A 75 -2.98 -1.79 -5.19
C THR A 75 -3.37 -1.39 -3.78
N ILE A 76 -2.85 -0.26 -3.31
CA ILE A 76 -3.19 0.32 -2.01
C ILE A 76 -3.88 1.67 -2.17
N ASP A 77 -4.75 2.00 -1.23
CA ASP A 77 -5.39 3.30 -1.06
C ASP A 77 -4.92 3.84 0.29
N ARG A 78 -4.17 4.93 0.29
CA ARG A 78 -3.57 5.53 1.49
C ARG A 78 -4.21 6.89 1.73
N ARG A 79 -4.92 7.03 2.86
CA ARG A 79 -5.57 8.28 3.29
C ARG A 79 -4.77 8.91 4.42
N PHE A 80 -4.26 10.11 4.20
CA PHE A 80 -3.41 10.82 5.14
C PHE A 80 -4.06 12.11 5.61
N LEU A 81 -3.62 12.58 6.77
CA LEU A 81 -4.14 13.75 7.46
C LEU A 81 -3.56 15.03 6.85
N LEU A 82 -4.24 16.17 7.07
CA LEU A 82 -3.79 17.48 6.59
C LEU A 82 -2.41 17.86 7.14
N GLU A 83 -2.09 17.40 8.35
CA GLU A 83 -0.82 17.66 9.02
C GLU A 83 0.35 16.80 8.48
N GLU A 84 0.09 15.83 7.62
CA GLU A 84 1.12 14.97 7.04
C GLU A 84 1.66 15.54 5.73
N ASP A 85 2.97 15.49 5.56
CA ASP A 85 3.63 15.80 4.29
C ASP A 85 3.56 14.61 3.31
N ILE A 86 3.14 14.88 2.05
CA ILE A 86 2.95 13.86 1.02
C ILE A 86 4.25 13.08 0.71
N ALA A 87 5.41 13.73 0.72
CA ALA A 87 6.68 13.05 0.44
C ALA A 87 7.02 12.07 1.57
N THR A 88 6.73 12.45 2.81
CA THR A 88 6.85 11.56 3.98
C THR A 88 5.90 10.37 3.86
N VAL A 89 4.63 10.59 3.49
CA VAL A 89 3.63 9.52 3.31
C VAL A 89 4.06 8.49 2.25
N LYS A 90 4.57 8.95 1.10
CA LYS A 90 5.13 8.05 0.07
C LYS A 90 6.42 7.36 0.56
N GLY A 91 7.21 8.07 1.36
CA GLY A 91 8.40 7.58 2.04
C GLY A 91 8.15 6.35 2.92
N GLU A 92 6.98 6.23 3.55
CA GLU A 92 6.65 5.11 4.45
C GLU A 92 6.60 3.78 3.69
N VAL A 93 5.97 3.79 2.51
CA VAL A 93 5.85 2.60 1.66
C VAL A 93 7.18 2.31 0.97
N THR A 94 7.79 3.32 0.36
CA THR A 94 9.06 3.16 -0.36
C THR A 94 10.19 2.73 0.57
N GLY A 95 10.22 3.20 1.82
CA GLY A 95 11.20 2.78 2.82
C GLY A 95 11.14 1.29 3.15
N ILE A 96 9.93 0.73 3.27
CA ILE A 96 9.72 -0.72 3.45
C ILE A 96 10.22 -1.48 2.22
N LEU A 97 9.83 -1.06 1.02
CA LEU A 97 10.21 -1.73 -0.23
C LEU A 97 11.73 -1.69 -0.45
N GLU A 98 12.38 -0.56 -0.20
CA GLU A 98 13.84 -0.41 -0.28
C GLU A 98 14.58 -1.28 0.75
N ARG A 99 14.06 -1.37 1.98
CA ARG A 99 14.62 -2.29 2.98
C ARG A 99 14.51 -3.75 2.53
N LEU A 100 13.34 -4.15 2.05
CA LEU A 100 13.11 -5.50 1.53
C LEU A 100 14.01 -5.82 0.32
N LYS A 101 14.27 -4.85 -0.55
CA LYS A 101 15.20 -4.98 -1.70
C LYS A 101 16.64 -5.22 -1.26
N ARG A 102 17.08 -4.65 -0.14
CA ARG A 102 18.41 -4.91 0.43
C ARG A 102 18.49 -6.25 1.14
N GLU A 103 17.44 -6.63 1.88
CA GLU A 103 17.47 -7.80 2.79
C GLU A 103 17.09 -9.12 2.09
N ARG A 104 16.23 -9.05 1.07
CA ARG A 104 15.73 -10.24 0.37
C ARG A 104 16.43 -10.41 -0.97
N LYS A 105 17.18 -11.51 -1.10
CA LYS A 105 17.80 -11.91 -2.36
C LYS A 105 16.78 -11.89 -3.50
N LYS A 106 17.13 -11.23 -4.61
CA LYS A 106 16.34 -11.12 -5.85
C LYS A 106 14.99 -10.38 -5.74
N PHE A 107 14.66 -9.78 -4.60
CA PHE A 107 13.50 -8.89 -4.53
C PHE A 107 13.74 -7.64 -5.37
N ASP A 108 12.80 -7.34 -6.25
CA ASP A 108 12.74 -6.09 -6.98
C ASP A 108 11.30 -5.60 -7.06
N TYR A 109 11.12 -4.31 -7.30
CA TYR A 109 9.80 -3.70 -7.34
C TYR A 109 9.77 -2.46 -8.24
N GLU A 110 8.56 -2.13 -8.69
CA GLU A 110 8.20 -0.85 -9.26
C GLU A 110 6.99 -0.30 -8.49
N ILE A 111 6.94 1.02 -8.31
CA ILE A 111 5.79 1.71 -7.72
C ILE A 111 5.30 2.79 -8.69
N ARG A 112 3.99 2.87 -8.87
CA ARG A 112 3.35 3.88 -9.73
C ARG A 112 2.20 4.54 -8.98
N ASP A 113 2.20 5.86 -8.98
CA ASP A 113 1.05 6.62 -8.49
C ASP A 113 -0.12 6.50 -9.47
N LEU A 114 -1.29 6.17 -8.94
CA LEU A 114 -2.54 6.12 -9.73
C LEU A 114 -3.37 7.39 -9.56
N MET A 115 -3.48 7.86 -8.33
CA MET A 115 -4.20 9.07 -7.95
C MET A 115 -3.48 9.72 -6.77
N GLU A 116 -3.38 11.05 -6.80
CA GLU A 116 -2.88 11.85 -5.68
C GLU A 116 -3.89 12.98 -5.44
N VAL A 117 -4.45 13.00 -4.24
CA VAL A 117 -5.43 14.00 -3.81
C VAL A 117 -4.96 14.54 -2.47
N LEU A 118 -4.60 15.82 -2.45
CA LEU A 118 -4.16 16.47 -1.22
C LEU A 118 -5.37 16.77 -0.32
N PRO A 119 -5.26 16.57 1.00
CA PRO A 119 -6.26 17.03 1.93
C PRO A 119 -6.34 18.56 1.87
N LEU A 120 -7.56 19.06 1.94
CA LEU A 120 -7.85 20.49 1.91
C LEU A 120 -8.76 20.85 3.07
N MET A 121 -8.62 22.08 3.56
CA MET A 121 -9.50 22.65 4.56
C MET A 121 -9.96 24.03 4.10
N THR A 122 -11.26 24.27 4.21
CA THR A 122 -11.83 25.61 4.02
C THR A 122 -11.84 26.34 5.35
N GLU A 123 -11.40 27.60 5.36
CA GLU A 123 -11.43 28.46 6.54
C GLU A 123 -12.84 28.63 7.09
N ARG A 124 -12.96 28.70 8.41
CA ARG A 124 -14.27 28.70 9.11
C ARG A 124 -15.12 29.92 8.78
N ASP A 125 -14.48 31.04 8.46
CA ASP A 125 -15.13 32.31 8.12
C ASP A 125 -15.38 32.48 6.61
N ALA A 126 -15.01 31.49 5.79
CA ALA A 126 -15.23 31.55 4.35
C ALA A 126 -16.74 31.63 4.03
N PRO A 127 -17.15 32.42 3.01
CA PRO A 127 -18.56 32.63 2.68
C PRO A 127 -19.38 31.37 2.42
N VAL A 128 -18.73 30.31 1.93
CA VAL A 128 -19.35 29.01 1.58
C VAL A 128 -19.56 28.07 2.78
N VAL A 129 -19.01 28.39 3.95
CA VAL A 129 -19.06 27.53 5.15
C VAL A 129 -20.32 27.79 6.00
N LYS A 130 -21.07 28.85 5.72
CA LYS A 130 -22.32 29.21 6.41
C LYS A 130 -23.55 28.72 5.67
#